data_AF-A0A1G3ZV93-F1
#
_entry.id   AF-A0A1G3ZV93-F1
#
_cell.length_a   1.000
_cell.length_b   1.000
_cell.length_c   1.000
_cell.angle_alpha   90.00
_cell.angle_beta   90.00
_cell.angle_gamma   90.00
#
_symmetry.space_group_name_H-M   'P 1'
#
loop_
_entity.id
_entity.type
_entity.pdbx_description
1 polymer ?
#
loop_
_entity_poly.entity_id
_entity_poly.type
_entity_poly.pdbx_seq_one_letter_code
_entity_poly.pdbx_strand_id
1 'polypeptide(L)'
;MKWKHFRTAFIVGAAFIAFAFFSSPGGVVVDETGNVEGLLEKTRLVLQGKRFWKQQLQNVQAELSREESWSYPELMAKIERTSLQNSRNIEATIDKLFEKIYAAHPELRPSAETLQANALRAQAAQLEEADLSAKIESKRLRRIAELRRILIIVKSHVE
;
A
#
# COMPACT_ATOMS: atom_id res chain seq x y z
N MET A 1 24.23 -20.93 -38.85
CA MET A 1 23.42 -19.99 -38.02
C MET A 1 22.61 -20.69 -36.93
N LYS A 2 21.87 -21.77 -37.21
CA LYS A 2 20.95 -22.44 -36.26
C LYS A 2 21.58 -22.88 -34.92
N TRP A 3 22.86 -23.29 -34.92
CA TRP A 3 23.53 -23.77 -33.71
C TRP A 3 23.87 -22.68 -32.69
N LYS A 4 24.15 -21.45 -33.15
CA LYS A 4 24.36 -20.30 -32.25
C LYS A 4 23.06 -19.93 -31.54
N HIS A 5 21.94 -19.84 -32.27
CA HIS A 5 20.62 -19.56 -31.68
C HIS A 5 20.18 -20.65 -30.69
N PHE A 6 20.47 -21.93 -30.99
CA PHE A 6 20.20 -23.03 -30.06
C PHE A 6 20.99 -22.91 -28.76
N ARG A 7 22.30 -22.60 -28.84
CA ARG A 7 23.14 -22.40 -27.64
C ARG A 7 22.70 -21.18 -26.84
N THR A 8 22.34 -20.07 -27.50
CA THR A 8 21.82 -18.89 -26.82
C THR A 8 20.49 -19.17 -26.12
N ALA A 9 19.55 -19.86 -26.79
CA ALA A 9 18.28 -20.25 -26.19
C ALA A 9 18.47 -21.16 -24.98
N PHE A 10 19.41 -22.12 -25.06
CA PHE A 10 19.74 -23.01 -23.94
C PHE A 10 20.33 -22.22 -22.75
N ILE A 11 21.26 -21.30 -22.99
CA ILE A 11 21.85 -20.47 -21.92
C ILE A 11 20.78 -19.59 -21.27
N VAL A 12 19.92 -18.96 -22.06
CA VAL A 12 18.82 -18.12 -21.54
C VAL A 12 17.84 -18.97 -20.73
N GLY A 13 17.47 -20.16 -21.21
CA GLY A 13 16.61 -21.09 -20.48
C GLY A 13 17.23 -21.54 -19.15
N ALA A 14 18.51 -21.91 -19.16
CA ALA A 14 19.24 -22.28 -17.95
C ALA A 14 19.35 -21.13 -16.95
N ALA A 15 19.61 -19.91 -17.43
CA ALA A 15 19.63 -18.71 -16.60
C ALA A 15 18.25 -18.42 -15.99
N PHE A 16 17.17 -18.61 -16.76
CA PHE A 16 15.79 -18.45 -16.27
C PHE A 16 15.44 -19.47 -15.19
N ILE A 17 15.80 -20.74 -15.37
CA ILE A 17 15.59 -21.80 -14.36
C ILE A 17 16.41 -21.50 -13.10
N ALA A 18 17.67 -21.11 -13.25
CA ALA A 18 18.51 -20.72 -12.12
C ALA A 18 17.89 -19.53 -11.37
N PHE A 19 17.46 -18.50 -12.09
CA PHE A 19 16.76 -17.36 -11.50
C PHE A 19 15.50 -17.81 -10.74
N ALA A 20 14.64 -18.62 -11.35
CA ALA A 20 13.43 -19.13 -10.69
C ALA A 20 13.75 -20.00 -9.47
N PHE A 21 14.83 -20.78 -9.49
CA PHE A 21 15.23 -21.62 -8.36
C PHE A 21 15.81 -20.83 -7.18
N PHE A 22 16.62 -19.81 -7.45
CA PHE A 22 17.31 -19.03 -6.41
C PHE A 22 16.54 -17.80 -5.91
N SER A 23 15.62 -17.24 -6.72
CA SER A 23 14.83 -16.07 -6.33
C SER A 23 13.65 -16.42 -5.43
N SER A 24 13.35 -15.53 -4.48
CA SER A 24 12.15 -15.60 -3.65
C SER A 24 11.00 -14.87 -4.34
N PRO A 25 9.73 -15.31 -4.15
CA PRO A 25 8.58 -14.48 -4.44
C PRO A 25 8.65 -13.16 -3.65
N GLY A 26 8.31 -12.05 -4.30
CA GLY A 26 8.38 -10.69 -3.73
C GLY A 26 7.24 -10.34 -2.76
N GLY A 27 6.34 -11.28 -2.49
CA GLY A 27 5.18 -11.11 -1.62
C GLY A 27 4.35 -12.39 -1.49
N VAL A 28 3.11 -12.25 -1.01
CA VAL A 28 2.12 -13.33 -0.97
C VAL A 28 1.54 -13.51 -2.36
N VAL A 29 1.70 -14.70 -2.95
CA VAL A 29 1.26 -15.04 -4.32
C VAL A 29 0.28 -16.22 -4.34
N VAL A 30 -0.24 -16.57 -3.17
CA VAL A 30 -1.18 -17.66 -2.93
C VAL A 30 -2.53 -17.04 -2.59
N ASP A 31 -3.60 -17.50 -3.23
CA ASP A 31 -4.96 -17.05 -2.95
C ASP A 31 -5.61 -17.79 -1.76
N GLU A 32 -6.83 -17.38 -1.39
CA GLU A 32 -7.60 -18.01 -0.30
C GLU A 32 -7.98 -19.48 -0.55
N THR A 33 -7.76 -19.99 -1.75
CA THR A 33 -8.02 -21.39 -2.12
C THR A 33 -6.74 -22.23 -2.20
N GLY A 34 -5.58 -21.60 -2.05
CA GLY A 34 -4.27 -22.25 -2.15
C GLY A 34 -3.68 -22.26 -3.56
N ASN A 35 -4.31 -21.59 -4.53
CA ASN A 35 -3.74 -21.49 -5.88
C ASN A 35 -2.63 -20.45 -5.91
N VAL A 36 -1.56 -20.78 -6.64
CA VAL A 36 -0.46 -19.86 -6.90
C VAL A 36 -0.76 -19.02 -8.15
N GLU A 37 -0.72 -17.70 -8.02
CA GLU A 37 -0.93 -16.75 -9.10
C GLU A 37 0.37 -16.51 -9.90
N GLY A 38 0.25 -16.42 -11.23
CA GLY A 38 1.38 -16.11 -12.12
C GLY A 38 2.22 -17.31 -12.56
N LEU A 39 2.65 -17.29 -13.84
CA LEU A 39 3.40 -18.40 -14.45
C LEU A 39 4.78 -18.61 -13.80
N LEU A 40 5.46 -17.52 -13.44
CA LEU A 40 6.76 -17.58 -12.78
C LEU A 40 6.65 -18.24 -11.40
N GLU A 41 5.64 -17.86 -10.62
CA GLU A 41 5.45 -18.40 -9.27
C GLU A 41 5.03 -19.87 -9.29
N LYS A 42 4.19 -20.27 -10.26
CA LYS A 42 3.91 -21.69 -10.51
C LYS A 42 5.18 -22.47 -10.86
N THR A 43 6.06 -21.87 -11.67
CA THR A 43 7.36 -22.47 -11.99
C THR A 43 8.24 -22.57 -10.74
N ARG A 44 8.28 -21.53 -9.89
CA ARG A 44 9.00 -21.56 -8.61
C ARG A 44 8.45 -22.62 -7.67
N LEU A 45 7.13 -22.77 -7.56
CA LEU A 45 6.49 -23.82 -6.75
C LEU A 45 7.01 -25.21 -7.17
N VAL A 46 7.02 -25.49 -8.48
CA VAL A 46 7.51 -26.78 -9.01
C VAL A 46 9.00 -26.97 -8.73
N LEU A 47 9.82 -25.92 -8.91
CA LEU A 47 11.27 -26.01 -8.76
C LEU A 47 11.74 -26.03 -7.29
N GLN A 48 11.04 -25.33 -6.40
CA GLN A 48 11.48 -25.11 -5.01
C GLN A 48 10.70 -25.96 -3.99
N GLY A 49 9.49 -26.43 -4.32
CA GLY A 49 8.67 -27.29 -3.46
C GLY A 49 8.47 -26.73 -2.04
N LYS A 50 8.92 -27.46 -1.01
CA LYS A 50 8.80 -27.04 0.40
C LYS A 50 9.45 -25.69 0.70
N ARG A 51 10.51 -25.30 -0.03
CA ARG A 51 11.18 -23.99 0.17
C ARG A 51 10.26 -22.83 -0.23
N PHE A 52 9.49 -22.99 -1.30
CA PHE A 52 8.51 -22.00 -1.74
C PHE A 52 7.45 -21.77 -0.65
N TRP A 53 6.89 -22.85 -0.09
CA TRP A 53 5.88 -22.74 0.97
C TRP A 53 6.43 -22.10 2.25
N LYS A 54 7.68 -22.39 2.63
CA LYS A 54 8.34 -21.69 3.75
C LYS A 54 8.49 -20.19 3.49
N GLN A 55 8.83 -19.80 2.27
CA GLN A 55 8.91 -18.38 1.89
C GLN A 55 7.54 -17.71 1.89
N GLN A 56 6.50 -18.40 1.38
CA GLN A 56 5.13 -17.90 1.47
C GLN A 56 4.67 -17.75 2.93
N LEU A 57 5.04 -18.67 3.82
CA LEU A 57 4.71 -18.57 5.24
C LEU A 57 5.33 -17.32 5.85
N GLN A 58 6.60 -17.07 5.58
CA GLN A 58 7.31 -15.87 6.03
C GLN A 58 6.67 -14.60 5.47
N ASN A 59 6.32 -14.58 4.19
CA ASN A 59 5.69 -13.44 3.54
C ASN A 59 4.31 -13.14 4.14
N VAL A 60 3.46 -14.15 4.33
CA VAL A 60 2.14 -14.00 4.94
C VAL A 60 2.28 -13.49 6.37
N GLN A 61 3.18 -14.07 7.18
CA GLN A 61 3.41 -13.61 8.54
C GLN A 61 3.92 -12.18 8.61
N ALA A 62 4.85 -11.81 7.72
CA ALA A 62 5.39 -10.45 7.67
C ALA A 62 4.33 -9.43 7.23
N GLU A 63 3.50 -9.77 6.24
CA GLU A 63 2.41 -8.91 5.77
C GLU A 63 1.32 -8.78 6.83
N LEU A 64 0.90 -9.89 7.43
CA LEU A 64 -0.11 -9.89 8.50
C LEU A 64 0.38 -9.13 9.72
N SER A 65 1.63 -9.32 10.13
CA SER A 65 2.24 -8.52 11.21
C SER A 65 2.27 -7.04 10.87
N ARG A 66 2.52 -6.67 9.60
CA ARG A 66 2.49 -5.27 9.16
C ARG A 66 1.08 -4.69 9.25
N GLU A 67 0.09 -5.39 8.70
CA GLU A 67 -1.30 -4.91 8.72
C GLU A 67 -1.89 -4.85 10.14
N GLU A 68 -1.50 -5.76 11.03
CA GLU A 68 -1.96 -5.82 12.43
C GLU A 68 -1.16 -4.89 13.36
N SER A 69 0.15 -4.72 13.16
CA SER A 69 0.98 -3.80 13.97
C SER A 69 0.65 -2.34 13.72
N TRP A 70 0.08 -2.02 12.56
CA TRP A 70 -0.50 -0.72 12.35
C TRP A 70 -1.78 -0.67 13.17
N SER A 71 -1.76 -0.05 14.35
CA SER A 71 -2.98 0.49 14.94
C SER A 71 -3.42 1.66 14.05
N TYR A 72 -4.01 1.35 12.90
CA TYR A 72 -4.47 2.34 11.92
C TYR A 72 -5.28 3.47 12.58
N PRO A 73 -6.12 3.22 13.60
CA PRO A 73 -6.74 4.31 14.37
C PRO A 73 -5.75 5.21 15.10
N GLU A 74 -4.70 4.68 15.74
CA GLU A 74 -3.72 5.48 16.47
C GLU A 74 -2.74 6.19 15.54
N LEU A 75 -2.36 5.57 14.43
CA LEU A 75 -1.53 6.20 13.40
C LEU A 75 -2.30 7.35 12.73
N MET A 76 -3.55 7.12 12.33
CA MET A 76 -4.40 8.17 11.77
C MET A 76 -4.65 9.27 12.81
N ALA A 77 -4.92 8.93 14.07
CA ALA A 77 -5.02 9.92 15.14
C ALA A 77 -3.71 10.70 15.35
N LYS A 78 -2.54 10.06 15.19
CA LYS A 78 -1.23 10.72 15.30
C LYS A 78 -0.95 11.64 14.12
N ILE A 79 -1.26 11.19 12.91
CA ILE A 79 -1.16 11.97 11.67
C ILE A 79 -2.10 13.17 11.76
N GLU A 80 -3.36 12.96 12.16
CA GLU A 80 -4.35 14.01 12.36
C GLU A 80 -3.89 15.01 13.42
N ARG A 81 -3.40 14.57 14.58
CA ARG A 81 -2.85 15.48 15.61
C ARG A 81 -1.68 16.30 15.10
N THR A 82 -0.76 15.68 14.36
CA THR A 82 0.42 16.35 13.81
C THR A 82 0.02 17.31 12.68
N SER A 83 -0.94 16.91 11.85
CA SER A 83 -1.53 17.72 10.78
C SER A 83 -2.26 18.93 11.37
N LEU A 84 -3.10 18.74 12.39
CA LEU A 84 -3.80 19.79 13.13
C LEU A 84 -2.82 20.76 13.81
N GLN A 85 -1.72 20.25 14.36
CA GLN A 85 -0.72 21.09 15.00
C GLN A 85 0.09 21.91 13.99
N ASN A 86 0.45 21.31 12.84
CA ASN A 86 1.15 22.01 11.76
C ASN A 86 0.25 23.01 11.03
N SER A 87 -1.00 22.63 10.74
CA SER A 87 -1.99 23.49 10.07
C SER A 87 -2.29 24.73 10.88
N ARG A 88 -2.51 24.64 12.20
CA ARG A 88 -2.78 25.84 13.03
C ARG A 88 -1.65 26.89 12.97
N ASN A 89 -0.40 26.44 12.99
CA ASN A 89 0.75 27.35 12.91
C ASN A 89 0.91 27.96 11.50
N ILE A 90 0.60 27.17 10.47
CA ILE A 90 0.66 27.58 9.08
C ILE A 90 -0.50 28.55 8.75
N GLU A 91 -1.73 28.22 9.13
CA GLU A 91 -2.93 29.05 8.97
C GLU A 91 -2.74 30.41 9.62
N ALA A 92 -2.32 30.47 10.88
CA ALA A 92 -2.08 31.75 11.56
C ALA A 92 -0.99 32.60 10.87
N THR A 93 -0.03 31.96 10.20
CA THR A 93 1.02 32.66 9.43
C THR A 93 0.49 33.14 8.08
N ILE A 94 -0.29 32.30 7.41
CA ILE A 94 -0.94 32.59 6.12
C ILE A 94 -1.96 33.72 6.29
N ASP A 95 -2.79 33.69 7.32
CA ASP A 95 -3.77 34.74 7.62
C ASP A 95 -3.09 36.09 7.85
N LYS A 96 -1.98 36.11 8.59
CA LYS A 96 -1.18 37.33 8.78
C LYS A 96 -0.53 37.83 7.49
N LEU A 97 -0.14 36.94 6.58
CA LEU A 97 0.39 37.32 5.27
C LEU A 97 -0.71 37.89 4.38
N PHE A 98 -1.88 37.25 4.36
CA PHE A 98 -3.03 37.72 3.59
C PHE A 98 -3.55 39.06 4.11
N GLU A 99 -3.65 39.27 5.42
CA GLU A 99 -4.06 40.57 5.96
C GLU A 99 -3.07 41.69 5.60
N LYS A 100 -1.76 41.41 5.53
CA LYS A 100 -0.78 42.37 5.00
C LYS A 100 -0.99 42.66 3.51
N ILE A 101 -1.29 41.63 2.71
CA ILE A 101 -1.59 41.77 1.28
C ILE A 101 -2.88 42.59 1.09
N TYR A 102 -3.95 42.28 1.82
CA TYR A 102 -5.23 43.00 1.74
C TYR A 102 -5.12 44.44 2.24
N ALA A 103 -4.25 44.72 3.22
CA ALA A 103 -3.98 46.09 3.65
C ALA A 103 -3.28 46.91 2.55
N ALA A 104 -2.39 46.29 1.77
CA ALA A 104 -1.73 46.94 0.63
C ALA A 104 -2.59 46.98 -0.64
N HIS A 105 -3.47 46.00 -0.81
CA HIS A 105 -4.33 45.77 -1.98
C HIS A 105 -5.75 45.35 -1.55
N PRO A 106 -6.59 46.31 -1.11
CA PRO A 106 -7.94 46.01 -0.62
C PRO A 106 -8.85 45.34 -1.65
N GLU A 107 -8.61 45.61 -2.94
CA GLU A 107 -9.33 45.03 -4.08
C GLU A 107 -9.17 43.51 -4.20
N LEU A 108 -8.11 42.94 -3.62
CA LEU A 108 -7.87 41.50 -3.63
C LEU A 108 -8.60 40.77 -2.50
N ARG A 109 -9.27 41.48 -1.59
CA ARG A 109 -9.98 40.86 -0.46
C ARG A 109 -11.14 40.02 -0.99
N PRO A 110 -11.24 38.74 -0.62
CA PRO A 110 -12.32 37.87 -1.08
C PRO A 110 -13.69 38.39 -0.59
N SER A 111 -14.71 38.21 -1.43
CA SER A 111 -16.09 38.56 -1.08
C SER A 111 -16.65 37.65 0.01
N ALA A 112 -17.75 38.07 0.63
CA ALA A 112 -18.45 37.26 1.63
C ALA A 112 -18.90 35.90 1.04
N GLU A 113 -19.38 35.88 -0.21
CA GLU A 113 -19.76 34.62 -0.88
C GLU A 113 -18.55 33.71 -1.11
N THR A 114 -17.39 34.30 -1.44
CA THR A 114 -16.15 33.55 -1.66
C THR A 114 -15.65 32.90 -0.38
N LEU A 115 -15.69 33.64 0.74
CA LEU A 115 -15.37 33.11 2.06
C LEU A 115 -16.32 31.99 2.48
N GLN A 116 -17.63 32.17 2.25
CA GLN A 116 -18.63 31.14 2.52
C GLN A 116 -18.43 29.89 1.66
N ALA A 117 -18.14 30.05 0.36
CA ALA A 117 -17.83 28.92 -0.53
C ALA A 117 -16.57 28.16 -0.09
N ASN A 118 -15.53 28.87 0.36
CA ASN A 118 -14.31 28.23 0.88
C ASN A 118 -14.57 27.49 2.19
N ALA A 119 -15.39 28.04 3.09
CA ALA A 119 -15.79 27.34 4.31
C ALA A 119 -16.58 26.05 4.01
N LEU A 120 -17.49 26.09 3.04
CA LEU A 120 -18.23 24.90 2.59
C LEU A 120 -17.31 23.85 1.94
N ARG A 121 -16.32 24.27 1.13
CA ARG A 121 -15.31 23.36 0.57
C ARG A 121 -14.47 22.70 1.64
N ALA A 122 -14.06 23.44 2.68
CA ALA A 122 -13.28 22.89 3.78
C ALA A 122 -14.09 21.82 4.56
N GLN A 123 -15.38 22.07 4.78
CA GLN A 123 -16.27 21.08 5.41
C GLN A 123 -16.44 19.84 4.52
N ALA A 124 -16.62 20.01 3.22
CA ALA A 124 -16.72 18.89 2.27
C ALA A 124 -15.43 18.04 2.27
N ALA A 125 -14.26 18.68 2.26
CA ALA A 125 -12.97 17.99 2.29
C ALA A 125 -12.80 17.15 3.56
N GLN A 126 -13.23 17.64 4.73
CA GLN A 126 -13.20 16.87 5.98
C GLN A 126 -14.09 15.62 5.90
N LEU A 127 -15.27 15.73 5.29
CA LEU A 127 -16.16 14.58 5.09
C LEU A 127 -15.56 13.56 4.11
N GLU A 128 -14.94 14.01 3.02
CA GLU A 128 -14.26 13.13 2.06
C GLU A 128 -13.08 12.38 2.70
N GLU A 129 -12.30 13.05 3.55
CA GLU A 129 -11.20 12.44 4.29
C GLU A 129 -11.69 11.33 5.24
N ALA A 130 -12.79 11.58 5.95
CA ALA A 130 -13.41 10.59 6.83
C ALA A 130 -13.87 9.35 6.04
N ASP A 131 -14.56 9.52 4.91
CA ASP A 131 -15.00 8.42 4.06
C ASP A 131 -13.81 7.65 3.45
N LEU A 132 -12.77 8.36 3.00
CA LEU A 132 -11.54 7.74 2.49
C LEU A 132 -10.86 6.89 3.56
N SER A 133 -10.75 7.41 4.79
CA SER A 133 -10.15 6.68 5.91
C SER A 133 -10.91 5.38 6.22
N ALA A 134 -12.26 5.43 6.23
CA ALA A 134 -13.11 4.27 6.44
C ALA A 134 -12.95 3.24 5.31
N LYS A 135 -12.85 3.68 4.06
CA LYS A 135 -12.59 2.82 2.91
C LYS A 135 -11.23 2.12 3.00
N ILE A 136 -10.18 2.84 3.39
CA ILE A 136 -8.85 2.24 3.56
C ILE A 136 -8.88 1.20 4.69
N GLU A 137 -9.50 1.54 5.82
CA GLU A 137 -9.63 0.63 6.96
C GLU A 137 -10.41 -0.65 6.59
N SER A 138 -11.49 -0.51 5.82
CA SER A 138 -12.26 -1.67 5.34
C SER A 138 -11.44 -2.59 4.43
N LYS A 139 -10.58 -2.02 3.56
CA LYS A 139 -9.67 -2.78 2.70
C LYS A 139 -8.61 -3.51 3.52
N ARG A 140 -8.06 -2.84 4.54
CA ARG A 140 -7.09 -3.41 5.47
C ARG A 140 -7.66 -4.61 6.21
N LEU A 141 -8.83 -4.44 6.84
CA LEU A 141 -9.54 -5.52 7.55
C LEU A 141 -9.85 -6.70 6.64
N ARG A 142 -10.27 -6.43 5.40
CA ARG A 142 -10.49 -7.47 4.39
C ARG A 142 -9.19 -8.22 4.08
N ARG A 143 -8.09 -7.49 3.86
CA ARG A 143 -6.77 -8.08 3.59
C ARG A 143 -6.25 -8.91 4.77
N ILE A 144 -6.45 -8.46 6.01
CA ILE A 144 -6.11 -9.24 7.21
C ILE A 144 -6.91 -10.56 7.24
N ALA A 145 -8.22 -10.51 6.97
CA ALA A 145 -9.06 -11.69 6.94
C ALA A 145 -8.61 -12.70 5.86
N GLU A 146 -8.27 -12.20 4.67
CA GLU A 146 -7.70 -12.98 3.57
C GLU A 146 -6.37 -13.63 3.98
N LEU A 147 -5.42 -12.85 4.50
CA LEU A 147 -4.10 -13.34 4.95
C LEU A 147 -4.22 -14.41 6.04
N ARG A 148 -5.21 -14.31 6.93
CA ARG A 148 -5.48 -15.34 7.95
C ARG A 148 -5.94 -16.66 7.33
N ARG A 149 -6.74 -16.62 6.26
CA ARG A 149 -7.15 -17.84 5.52
C ARG A 149 -5.96 -18.45 4.80
N ILE A 150 -5.19 -17.62 4.08
CA ILE A 150 -3.98 -18.05 3.37
C ILE A 150 -2.97 -18.67 4.36
N LEU A 151 -2.80 -18.09 5.55
CA LEU A 151 -1.88 -18.60 6.57
C LEU A 151 -2.16 -20.06 6.95
N ILE A 152 -3.45 -20.43 7.08
CA ILE A 152 -3.85 -21.81 7.40
C ILE A 152 -3.42 -22.76 6.28
N ILE A 153 -3.70 -22.38 5.03
CA ILE A 153 -3.37 -23.18 3.85
C ILE A 153 -1.86 -23.32 3.69
N VAL A 154 -1.11 -22.22 3.81
CA VAL A 154 0.34 -22.25 3.66
C VAL A 154 0.99 -23.08 4.76
N LYS A 155 0.49 -23.01 6.01
CA LYS A 155 0.98 -23.86 7.11
C LYS A 155 0.83 -25.35 6.80
N SER A 156 -0.31 -25.77 6.25
CA SER A 156 -0.55 -27.19 5.92
C SER A 156 0.36 -27.74 4.82
N HIS A 157 1.02 -26.88 4.04
CA HIS A 157 1.97 -27.28 3.00
C HIS A 157 3.44 -27.26 3.46
N VAL A 158 3.71 -26.64 4.62
CA VAL A 158 5.06 -26.56 5.20
C VAL A 158 5.35 -27.76 6.10
N GLU A 159 4.34 -28.24 6.84
CA GLU A 159 4.36 -29.47 7.64
C GLU A 159 4.60 -30.70 6.73
#